data_AF-A0A922A6T0-F1
#
_entry.id   AF-A0A922A6T0-F1
#
_cell.length_a   1.000
_cell.length_b   1.000
_cell.length_c   1.000
_cell.angle_alpha   90.00
_cell.angle_beta   90.00
_cell.angle_gamma   90.00
#
_symmetry.space_group_name_H-M   'P 1'
#
loop_
_entity.id
_entity.type
_entity.pdbx_description
1 polymer ?
#
loop_
_entity_poly.entity_id
_entity_poly.type
_entity_poly.pdbx_seq_one_letter_code
_entity_poly.pdbx_strand_id
1 'polypeptide(L)'
;MKLYIFLCEKSDSLNVLFPCIGRNEYEFMDKIIQWVDSQIVKSIPTVFLSFREIDTRDTFIAHLYPALNHKGIHTYKDDKDLERGETISPTLLETIEESMISIIVLSRNYASSSRCLEELTKILECKETKQQIVLPIFYHVDPLDVRLQRQSFAEALADHERGSRRTRKCRGGGKPYERLPVYLENI
;
A
#
# COMPACT_ATOMS: atom_id res chain seq x y z
N MET A 1 -2.04 19.27 -9.55
CA MET A 1 -1.93 18.09 -8.68
C MET A 1 -0.66 17.33 -9.02
N LYS A 2 0.11 16.90 -8.03
CA LYS A 2 1.30 16.07 -8.23
C LYS A 2 0.97 14.66 -7.77
N LEU A 3 1.18 13.68 -8.64
CA LEU A 3 1.08 12.25 -8.38
C LEU A 3 2.47 11.69 -8.73
N TYR A 4 3.10 10.98 -7.80
CA TYR A 4 4.44 10.44 -8.01
C TYR A 4 4.36 8.91 -8.07
N ILE A 5 5.16 8.30 -8.94
CA ILE A 5 5.13 6.85 -9.19
C ILE A 5 6.56 6.34 -9.02
N PHE A 6 6.74 5.28 -8.25
CA PHE A 6 7.98 4.51 -8.24
C PHE A 6 7.62 3.06 -8.48
N LEU A 7 8.04 2.48 -9.60
CA LEU A 7 7.95 1.04 -9.83
C LEU A 7 9.24 0.44 -9.30
N CYS A 8 9.18 -0.29 -8.20
CA CYS A 8 10.34 -0.95 -7.60
C CYS A 8 10.37 -2.41 -8.05
N GLU A 9 11.05 -2.71 -9.16
CA GLU A 9 11.51 -4.07 -9.46
C GLU A 9 13.00 -4.06 -9.79
N LYS A 10 13.76 -4.89 -9.08
CA LYS A 10 15.10 -5.30 -9.50
C LYS A 10 14.97 -6.46 -10.47
N SER A 11 15.13 -6.19 -11.76
CA SER A 11 15.75 -7.11 -12.73
C SER A 11 15.74 -6.42 -14.10
N ASP A 12 16.93 -5.97 -14.49
CA ASP A 12 17.40 -5.60 -15.83
C ASP A 12 16.39 -5.39 -16.96
N SER A 13 16.51 -4.19 -17.56
CA SER A 13 15.97 -3.82 -18.88
C SER A 13 14.53 -3.31 -18.91
N LEU A 14 14.27 -2.25 -18.14
CA LEU A 14 13.74 -0.96 -18.62
C LEU A 14 13.40 -0.12 -17.39
N ASN A 15 14.14 0.97 -17.21
CA ASN A 15 13.77 2.04 -16.29
C ASN A 15 12.41 2.59 -16.72
N VAL A 16 11.32 2.05 -16.17
CA VAL A 16 10.00 2.69 -16.26
C VAL A 16 9.92 3.72 -15.13
N LEU A 17 10.83 4.69 -15.23
CA LEU A 17 10.64 6.01 -14.67
C LEU A 17 9.56 6.65 -15.53
N PHE A 18 8.32 6.71 -15.03
CA PHE A 18 7.35 7.68 -15.55
C PHE A 18 7.33 8.90 -14.63
N PRO A 19 8.28 9.85 -14.76
CA PRO A 19 8.02 11.20 -14.30
C PRO A 19 7.00 11.79 -15.27
N CYS A 20 5.74 11.84 -14.88
CA CYS A 20 4.71 12.53 -15.66
C CYS A 20 3.97 13.50 -14.76
N ILE A 21 4.60 14.66 -14.56
CA ILE A 21 3.95 15.85 -14.00
C ILE A 21 2.77 16.21 -14.93
N GLY A 22 1.54 16.14 -14.42
CA GLY A 22 0.39 16.82 -15.02
C GLY A 22 -0.56 16.04 -15.95
N ARG A 23 -0.80 14.73 -15.73
CA ARG A 23 -1.85 13.99 -16.49
C ARG A 23 -3.09 13.62 -15.67
N ASN A 24 -4.16 13.36 -16.45
CA ASN A 24 -5.46 12.82 -16.07
C ASN A 24 -5.31 11.48 -15.31
N GLU A 25 -6.06 11.33 -14.22
CA GLU A 25 -6.08 10.12 -13.38
C GLU A 25 -6.48 8.86 -14.17
N TYR A 26 -7.34 8.99 -15.18
CA TYR A 26 -7.76 7.87 -16.03
C TYR A 26 -6.61 7.29 -16.85
N GLU A 27 -5.77 8.14 -17.47
CA GLU A 27 -4.62 7.65 -18.25
C GLU A 27 -3.58 6.97 -17.36
N PHE A 28 -3.49 7.37 -16.09
CA PHE A 28 -2.64 6.71 -15.13
C PHE A 28 -3.19 5.34 -14.71
N MET A 29 -4.50 5.27 -14.43
CA MET A 29 -5.16 3.99 -14.15
C MET A 29 -5.03 3.03 -15.33
N ASP A 30 -5.17 3.50 -16.56
CA ASP A 30 -4.97 2.68 -17.76
C ASP A 30 -3.58 2.05 -17.80
N LYS A 31 -2.54 2.79 -17.41
CA LYS A 31 -1.17 2.25 -17.32
C LYS A 31 -1.02 1.20 -16.23
N ILE A 32 -1.63 1.41 -15.06
CA ILE A 32 -1.64 0.41 -13.99
C ILE A 32 -2.31 -0.87 -14.50
N ILE A 33 -3.50 -0.72 -15.09
CA ILE A 33 -4.26 -1.84 -15.62
C ILE A 33 -3.47 -2.58 -16.69
N GLN A 34 -2.88 -1.86 -17.65
CA GLN A 34 -2.04 -2.47 -18.69
C GLN A 34 -0.83 -3.20 -18.11
N TRP A 35 -0.18 -2.64 -17.08
CA TRP A 35 0.94 -3.29 -16.43
C TRP A 35 0.52 -4.57 -15.69
N VAL A 36 -0.61 -4.54 -14.96
CA VAL A 36 -1.16 -5.74 -14.28
C VAL A 36 -1.58 -6.78 -15.32
N ASP A 37 -2.29 -6.35 -16.37
CA ASP A 37 -2.74 -7.19 -17.49
C ASP A 37 -1.56 -7.86 -18.20
N SER A 38 -0.41 -7.18 -18.32
CA SER A 38 0.80 -7.77 -18.87
C SER A 38 1.37 -8.94 -18.05
N GLN A 39 1.00 -9.05 -16.75
CA GLN A 39 1.37 -10.20 -15.92
C GLN A 39 0.49 -11.43 -16.18
N ILE A 40 -0.67 -11.28 -16.85
CA ILE A 40 -1.60 -12.39 -17.17
C ILE A 40 -0.93 -13.48 -18.02
N VAL A 41 0.06 -13.10 -18.83
CA VAL A 41 0.80 -14.04 -19.68
C VAL A 41 1.56 -15.09 -18.86
N LYS A 42 1.81 -14.83 -17.56
CA LYS A 42 2.38 -15.79 -16.60
C LYS A 42 1.30 -16.62 -15.89
N SER A 43 0.24 -15.96 -15.41
CA SER A 43 -0.90 -16.55 -14.68
C SER A 43 -1.97 -15.47 -14.43
N ILE A 44 -3.24 -15.85 -14.19
CA ILE A 44 -4.31 -14.88 -13.85
C ILE A 44 -3.99 -14.21 -12.50
N PRO A 45 -3.72 -12.88 -12.45
CA PRO A 45 -3.32 -12.20 -11.24
C PRO A 45 -4.48 -12.03 -10.25
N THR A 46 -4.21 -12.44 -9.01
CA THR A 46 -4.90 -11.94 -7.83
C THR A 46 -4.20 -10.68 -7.35
N VAL A 47 -4.97 -9.61 -7.14
CA VAL A 47 -4.46 -8.30 -6.74
C VAL A 47 -5.04 -7.94 -5.38
N PHE A 48 -4.18 -7.52 -4.45
CA PHE A 48 -4.59 -6.86 -3.21
C PHE A 48 -4.41 -5.35 -3.34
N LEU A 49 -5.44 -4.57 -3.02
CA LEU A 49 -5.39 -3.11 -2.91
C LEU A 49 -5.32 -2.70 -1.44
N SER A 50 -4.17 -2.16 -1.04
CA SER A 50 -4.01 -1.49 0.25
C SER A 50 -4.05 0.02 0.06
N PHE A 51 -4.95 0.71 0.75
CA PHE A 51 -5.17 2.13 0.58
C PHE A 51 -5.78 2.74 1.83
N ARG A 52 -5.77 4.06 1.89
CA ARG A 52 -6.49 4.80 2.93
C ARG A 52 -7.82 5.27 2.40
N GLU A 53 -8.89 4.84 3.04
CA GLU A 53 -10.25 5.06 2.54
C GLU A 53 -10.63 6.53 2.55
N ILE A 54 -10.33 7.25 3.63
CA ILE A 54 -10.66 8.69 3.75
C ILE A 54 -9.98 9.54 2.67
N ASP A 55 -8.88 9.05 2.09
CA ASP A 55 -8.12 9.80 1.08
C ASP A 55 -8.51 9.41 -0.36
N THR A 56 -8.95 8.16 -0.58
CA THR A 56 -8.95 7.57 -1.93
C THR A 56 -10.19 6.74 -2.29
N ARG A 57 -11.07 6.40 -1.33
CA ARG A 57 -12.22 5.50 -1.56
C ARG A 57 -13.12 6.01 -2.67
N ASP A 58 -13.57 7.25 -2.57
CA ASP A 58 -14.57 7.84 -3.47
C ASP A 58 -13.94 8.51 -4.71
N THR A 59 -12.63 8.37 -4.89
CA THR A 59 -11.89 8.98 -6.02
C THR A 59 -11.08 7.90 -6.74
N PHE A 60 -9.79 7.79 -6.42
CA PHE A 60 -8.86 6.91 -7.12
C PHE A 60 -9.28 5.42 -7.08
N ILE A 61 -9.68 4.93 -5.91
CA ILE A 61 -10.04 3.51 -5.72
C ILE A 61 -11.41 3.19 -6.32
N ALA A 62 -12.37 4.11 -6.24
CA ALA A 62 -13.68 3.97 -6.88
C ALA A 62 -13.59 3.72 -8.39
N HIS A 63 -12.49 4.14 -9.03
CA HIS A 63 -12.25 3.91 -10.46
C HIS A 63 -11.31 2.72 -10.71
N LEU A 64 -10.20 2.62 -9.97
CA LEU A 64 -9.21 1.57 -10.21
C LEU A 64 -9.78 0.16 -9.96
N TYR A 65 -10.49 -0.04 -8.85
CA TYR A 65 -11.05 -1.33 -8.47
C TYR A 65 -12.01 -1.93 -9.52
N PRO A 66 -13.07 -1.23 -9.96
CA PRO A 66 -13.96 -1.79 -10.98
C PRO A 66 -13.25 -1.96 -12.34
N ALA A 67 -12.27 -1.11 -12.67
CA ALA A 67 -11.56 -1.22 -13.94
C ALA A 67 -10.66 -2.47 -14.01
N LEU A 68 -10.00 -2.84 -12.90
CA LEU A 68 -9.28 -4.11 -12.79
C LEU A 68 -10.23 -5.31 -12.93
N ASN A 69 -11.35 -5.30 -12.20
CA ASN A 69 -12.34 -6.38 -12.27
C ASN A 69 -12.97 -6.50 -13.68
N HIS A 70 -13.20 -5.39 -14.38
CA HIS A 70 -13.71 -5.40 -15.76
C HIS A 70 -12.75 -6.11 -16.73
N LYS A 71 -11.44 -6.09 -16.43
CA LYS A 71 -10.41 -6.81 -17.18
C LYS A 71 -10.28 -8.29 -16.79
N GLY A 72 -11.13 -8.78 -15.87
CA GLY A 72 -11.05 -10.15 -15.37
C GLY A 72 -9.94 -10.37 -14.34
N ILE A 73 -9.35 -9.31 -13.80
CA ILE A 73 -8.32 -9.39 -12.76
C ILE A 73 -9.03 -9.48 -11.41
N HIS A 74 -8.84 -10.60 -10.70
CA HIS A 74 -9.46 -10.79 -9.39
C HIS A 74 -8.82 -9.84 -8.38
N THR A 75 -9.57 -8.84 -7.94
CA THR A 75 -9.05 -7.80 -7.06
C THR A 75 -9.74 -7.84 -5.70
N TYR A 76 -8.95 -7.87 -4.63
CA TYR A 76 -9.37 -7.69 -3.25
C TYR A 76 -9.01 -6.28 -2.80
N LYS A 77 -9.83 -5.68 -1.93
CA LYS A 77 -9.57 -4.36 -1.37
C LYS A 77 -10.06 -4.32 0.08
N ASP A 78 -9.32 -3.63 0.96
CA ASP A 78 -9.79 -3.44 2.33
C ASP A 78 -10.71 -2.22 2.42
N ASP A 79 -12.01 -2.47 2.58
CA ASP A 79 -13.05 -1.43 2.64
C ASP A 79 -13.47 -1.07 4.09
N LYS A 80 -12.64 -1.37 5.10
CA LYS A 80 -13.04 -1.40 6.51
C LYS A 80 -12.27 -0.44 7.46
N ASP A 81 -11.88 0.76 7.03
CA ASP A 81 -11.24 1.76 7.92
C ASP A 81 -12.18 2.30 9.03
N LEU A 82 -13.49 2.04 8.97
CA LEU A 82 -14.46 2.61 9.91
C LEU A 82 -14.55 1.89 11.27
N GLU A 83 -14.02 0.66 11.39
CA GLU A 83 -14.04 -0.10 12.64
C GLU A 83 -12.80 0.23 13.48
N ARG A 84 -12.88 1.35 14.21
CA ARG A 84 -11.83 1.77 15.16
C ARG A 84 -11.45 0.62 16.10
N GLY A 85 -10.21 0.15 15.99
CA GLY A 85 -9.56 -0.68 17.00
C GLY A 85 -9.59 -2.18 16.75
N GLU A 86 -10.03 -2.64 15.57
CA GLU A 86 -9.88 -4.06 15.21
C GLU A 86 -8.51 -4.33 14.59
N THR A 87 -7.80 -5.29 15.17
CA THR A 87 -6.63 -5.95 14.58
C THR A 87 -6.98 -6.44 13.18
N ILE A 88 -6.01 -6.46 12.26
CA ILE A 88 -6.19 -7.10 10.95
C ILE A 88 -6.79 -8.50 11.09
N SER A 89 -7.86 -8.79 10.34
CA SER A 89 -8.53 -10.08 10.44
C SER A 89 -7.66 -11.20 9.85
N PRO A 90 -7.74 -12.43 10.37
CA PRO A 90 -7.00 -13.57 9.83
C PRO A 90 -7.28 -13.78 8.33
N THR A 91 -8.52 -13.60 7.91
CA THR A 91 -8.93 -13.71 6.50
C THR A 91 -8.28 -12.64 5.62
N LEU A 92 -8.07 -11.42 6.14
CA LEU A 92 -7.39 -10.37 5.38
C LEU A 92 -5.90 -10.69 5.23
N LEU A 93 -5.26 -11.20 6.29
CA LEU A 93 -3.86 -11.65 6.23
C LEU A 93 -3.66 -12.76 5.19
N GLU A 94 -4.56 -13.75 5.17
CA GLU A 94 -4.57 -14.83 4.17
C GLU A 94 -4.74 -14.28 2.76
N THR A 95 -5.67 -13.33 2.57
CA THR A 95 -5.87 -12.68 1.27
C THR A 95 -4.62 -11.95 0.78
N ILE A 96 -3.93 -11.22 1.67
CA ILE A 96 -2.65 -10.58 1.34
C ILE A 96 -1.61 -11.64 0.97
N GLU A 97 -1.56 -12.73 1.73
CA GLU A 97 -0.62 -13.83 1.54
C GLU A 97 -0.80 -14.62 0.24
N GLU A 98 -2.03 -14.71 -0.26
CA GLU A 98 -2.41 -15.43 -1.49
C GLU A 98 -2.41 -14.54 -2.73
N SER A 99 -2.37 -13.22 -2.53
CA SER A 99 -2.32 -12.27 -3.65
C SER A 99 -0.97 -12.34 -4.36
N MET A 100 -0.98 -12.33 -5.69
CA MET A 100 0.27 -12.32 -6.48
C MET A 100 0.86 -10.91 -6.59
N ILE A 101 -0.02 -9.90 -6.60
CA ILE A 101 0.35 -8.49 -6.69
C ILE A 101 -0.30 -7.74 -5.54
N SER A 102 0.48 -6.93 -4.83
CA SER A 102 -0.01 -5.96 -3.86
C SER A 102 0.19 -4.55 -4.39
N ILE A 103 -0.89 -3.82 -4.64
CA ILE A 103 -0.86 -2.41 -5.00
C ILE A 103 -1.09 -1.59 -3.73
N ILE A 104 -0.13 -0.74 -3.39
CA ILE A 104 -0.16 0.08 -2.17
C ILE A 104 -0.35 1.54 -2.56
N VAL A 105 -1.49 2.13 -2.22
CA VAL A 105 -1.81 3.54 -2.49
C VAL A 105 -1.45 4.39 -1.28
N LEU A 106 -0.18 4.78 -1.22
CA LEU A 106 0.40 5.64 -0.20
C LEU A 106 -0.13 7.07 -0.37
N SER A 107 -0.97 7.49 0.57
CA SER A 107 -1.64 8.80 0.59
C SER A 107 -1.35 9.53 1.90
N ARG A 108 -1.79 10.79 2.02
CA ARG A 108 -1.43 11.68 3.13
C ARG A 108 -1.68 11.06 4.50
N ASN A 109 -2.82 10.38 4.67
CA ASN A 109 -3.27 9.81 5.93
C ASN A 109 -3.07 8.29 6.00
N TYR A 110 -2.33 7.69 5.06
CA TYR A 110 -2.08 6.25 5.07
C TYR A 110 -1.45 5.79 6.39
N ALA A 111 -0.35 6.43 6.80
CA ALA A 111 0.40 6.05 7.99
C ALA A 111 -0.31 6.36 9.32
N SER A 112 -1.46 7.03 9.32
CA SER A 112 -2.25 7.26 10.55
C SER A 112 -3.24 6.14 10.86
N SER A 113 -3.38 5.16 9.96
CA SER A 113 -4.16 3.94 10.20
C SER A 113 -3.21 2.83 10.64
N SER A 114 -3.38 2.34 11.88
CA SER A 114 -2.64 1.16 12.36
C SER A 114 -2.84 -0.04 11.41
N ARG A 115 -4.06 -0.19 10.88
CA ARG A 115 -4.41 -1.27 9.97
C ARG A 115 -3.66 -1.17 8.64
N CYS A 116 -3.61 0.02 8.01
CA CYS A 116 -2.80 0.23 6.81
C CYS A 116 -1.30 -0.07 7.06
N LEU A 117 -0.78 0.20 8.26
CA LEU A 117 0.61 -0.15 8.63
C LEU A 117 0.80 -1.65 8.88
N GLU A 118 -0.18 -2.34 9.45
CA GLU A 118 -0.18 -3.80 9.62
C GLU A 118 -0.23 -4.52 8.27
N GLU A 119 -1.11 -4.09 7.36
CA GLU A 119 -1.16 -4.55 5.96
C GLU A 119 0.17 -4.35 5.26
N LEU A 120 0.73 -3.13 5.35
CA LEU A 120 2.01 -2.80 4.75
C LEU A 120 3.13 -3.72 5.25
N THR A 121 3.16 -3.97 6.56
CA THR A 121 4.12 -4.90 7.17
C THR A 121 3.96 -6.30 6.60
N LYS A 122 2.72 -6.78 6.46
CA LYS A 122 2.45 -8.10 5.92
C LYS A 122 2.80 -8.24 4.44
N ILE A 123 2.49 -7.22 3.63
CA ILE A 123 2.83 -7.17 2.21
C ILE A 123 4.36 -7.24 2.03
N LEU A 124 5.11 -6.48 2.83
CA LEU A 124 6.57 -6.51 2.78
C LEU A 124 7.15 -7.86 3.22
N GLU A 125 6.55 -8.51 4.21
CA GLU A 125 6.89 -9.90 4.56
C GLU A 125 6.65 -10.85 3.38
N CYS A 126 5.50 -10.74 2.71
CA CYS A 126 5.14 -11.58 1.56
C CYS A 126 6.02 -11.31 0.33
N LYS A 127 6.46 -10.07 0.12
CA LYS A 127 7.44 -9.70 -0.91
C LYS A 127 8.73 -10.52 -0.74
N GLU A 128 9.28 -10.55 0.47
CA GLU A 128 10.53 -11.25 0.76
C GLU A 128 10.36 -12.78 0.80
N THR A 129 9.28 -13.27 1.40
CA THR A 129 9.10 -14.70 1.68
C THR A 129 8.40 -15.47 0.55
N LYS A 130 7.51 -14.82 -0.20
CA LYS A 130 6.67 -15.43 -1.24
C LYS A 130 6.90 -14.86 -2.64
N GLN A 131 7.86 -13.94 -2.80
CA GLN A 131 8.12 -13.22 -4.06
C GLN A 131 6.87 -12.49 -4.60
N GLN A 132 6.00 -12.03 -3.69
CA GLN A 132 4.86 -11.20 -4.07
C GLN A 132 5.35 -9.91 -4.75
N ILE A 133 4.73 -9.55 -5.87
CA ILE A 133 5.07 -8.30 -6.57
C ILE A 133 4.40 -7.13 -5.84
N VAL A 134 5.17 -6.07 -5.56
CA VAL A 134 4.66 -4.89 -4.85
C VAL A 134 4.73 -3.66 -5.75
N LEU A 135 3.57 -3.03 -5.95
CA LEU A 135 3.41 -1.82 -6.74
C LEU A 135 3.02 -0.63 -5.84
N PRO A 136 3.95 0.25 -5.47
CA PRO A 136 3.62 1.44 -4.71
C PRO A 136 3.18 2.61 -5.59
N ILE A 137 2.09 3.26 -5.17
CA ILE A 137 1.50 4.45 -5.78
C ILE A 137 1.53 5.58 -4.76
N PHE A 138 2.20 6.70 -5.07
CA PHE A 138 2.30 7.85 -4.16
C PHE A 138 1.22 8.88 -4.52
N TYR A 139 0.05 8.71 -3.91
CA TYR A 139 -1.15 9.51 -4.16
C TYR A 139 -1.13 10.84 -3.39
N HIS A 140 -0.83 11.93 -4.11
CA HIS A 140 -0.74 13.29 -3.55
C HIS A 140 0.24 13.47 -2.39
N VAL A 141 1.28 12.62 -2.36
CA VAL A 141 2.39 12.70 -1.43
C VAL A 141 3.71 12.64 -2.19
N ASP A 142 4.75 13.26 -1.63
CA ASP A 142 6.10 13.14 -2.17
C ASP A 142 6.69 11.77 -1.77
N PRO A 143 7.22 10.97 -2.71
CA PRO A 143 7.87 9.71 -2.40
C PRO A 143 9.03 9.86 -1.42
N LEU A 144 9.72 11.01 -1.43
CA LEU A 144 10.78 11.30 -0.47
C LEU A 144 10.21 11.51 0.94
N ASP A 145 9.03 12.10 1.07
CA ASP A 145 8.38 12.25 2.37
C ASP A 145 7.92 10.89 2.92
N VAL A 146 7.49 9.97 2.06
CA VAL A 146 7.19 8.60 2.46
C VAL A 146 8.48 7.88 2.87
N ARG A 147 9.47 7.80 1.98
CA ARG A 147 10.73 7.06 2.21
C ARG A 147 11.49 7.54 3.43
N LEU A 148 11.62 8.86 3.58
CA LEU A 148 12.34 9.48 4.69
C LEU A 148 11.45 9.72 5.93
N GLN A 149 10.20 9.25 5.90
CA GLN A 149 9.23 9.38 6.99
C GLN A 149 9.13 10.83 7.49
N ARG A 150 8.78 11.75 6.59
CA ARG A 150 8.62 13.18 6.83
C ARG A 150 7.15 13.58 6.78
N GLN A 151 6.86 14.83 7.17
CA GLN A 151 5.52 15.41 7.10
C GLN A 151 4.48 14.53 7.82
N SER A 152 3.34 14.26 7.19
CA SER A 152 2.25 13.49 7.78
C SER A 152 2.66 12.06 8.16
N PHE A 153 3.63 11.45 7.47
CA PHE A 153 4.16 10.14 7.83
C PHE A 153 4.96 10.19 9.14
N ALA A 154 5.77 11.23 9.34
CA ALA A 154 6.53 11.43 10.58
C ALA A 154 5.61 11.56 11.79
N GLU A 155 4.60 12.43 11.67
CA GLU A 155 3.64 12.73 12.73
C GLU A 155 2.86 11.48 13.13
N ALA A 156 2.32 10.76 12.14
CA ALA A 156 1.54 9.57 12.37
C ALA A 156 2.35 8.45 13.03
N LEU A 157 3.57 8.17 12.55
CA LEU A 157 4.43 7.15 13.13
C LEU A 157 4.83 7.50 14.57
N ALA A 158 5.15 8.76 14.86
CA ALA A 158 5.44 9.22 16.21
C ALA A 158 4.25 9.03 17.16
N ASP A 159 3.03 9.25 16.68
CA ASP A 159 1.82 9.03 17.47
C ASP A 159 1.54 7.54 17.73
N HIS A 160 1.80 6.64 16.78
CA HIS A 160 1.76 5.20 17.01
C HIS A 160 2.76 4.74 18.08
N GLU A 161 3.99 5.30 18.08
CA GLU A 161 4.99 5.03 19.11
C GLU A 161 4.58 5.53 20.50
N ARG A 162 3.94 6.70 20.57
CA ARG A 162 3.42 7.27 21.84
C ARG A 162 2.23 6.48 22.35
N GLY A 163 1.31 6.07 21.48
CA GLY A 163 0.15 5.24 21.79
C GLY A 163 0.57 3.88 22.37
N SER A 164 1.56 3.24 21.73
CA SER A 164 2.15 1.98 22.20
C SER A 164 2.86 2.11 23.56
N ARG A 165 3.44 3.27 23.87
CA ARG A 165 4.03 3.54 25.20
C ARG A 165 2.98 3.75 26.30
N ARG A 166 1.80 4.29 25.98
CA ARG A 166 0.70 4.45 26.94
C ARG A 166 0.05 3.12 27.31
N THR A 167 -0.12 2.19 26.35
CA THR A 167 -0.69 0.86 26.62
C THR A 167 0.27 -0.05 27.42
N ARG A 168 1.59 0.12 27.29
CA ARG A 168 2.61 -0.58 28.12
C ARG A 168 2.52 -0.29 29.61
N LYS A 169 1.90 0.82 30.02
CA LYS A 169 1.76 1.15 31.45
C LYS A 169 0.61 0.39 32.14
N CYS A 170 -0.27 -0.29 31.38
CA CYS A 170 -1.44 -0.96 31.94
C CYS A 170 -1.53 -2.48 31.70
N ARG A 171 -0.78 -3.09 30.78
CA ARG A 171 -0.66 -4.56 30.70
C ARG A 171 0.73 -4.95 30.21
N GLY A 172 1.40 -5.82 30.98
CA GLY A 172 2.66 -6.42 30.56
C GLY A 172 2.49 -7.25 29.29
N GLY A 173 3.52 -7.25 28.44
CA GLY A 173 3.75 -8.33 27.46
C GLY A 173 3.61 -8.02 25.97
N GLY A 174 3.43 -6.77 25.53
CA GLY A 174 3.47 -6.43 24.09
C GLY A 174 4.88 -6.03 23.63
N LYS A 175 5.50 -6.84 22.76
CA LYS A 175 6.79 -6.48 22.12
C LYS A 175 6.70 -5.09 21.46
N PRO A 176 7.75 -4.27 21.51
CA PRO A 176 7.80 -3.04 20.73
C PRO A 176 7.61 -3.32 19.25
N TYR A 177 6.93 -2.40 18.53
CA TYR A 177 7.20 -2.18 17.11
C TYR A 177 8.66 -1.73 17.00
N GLU A 178 9.57 -2.68 17.19
CA GLU A 178 11.01 -2.50 17.14
C GLU A 178 11.34 -2.34 15.65
N ARG A 179 11.52 -1.08 15.26
CA ARG A 179 11.97 -0.60 13.94
C ARG A 179 10.92 -0.54 12.81
N LEU A 180 9.92 0.32 12.99
CA LEU A 180 9.20 0.94 11.86
C LEU A 180 10.06 1.75 10.84
N PRO A 181 11.28 2.25 11.15
CA PRO A 181 12.02 3.07 10.20
C PRO A 181 12.49 2.38 8.92
N VAL A 182 12.47 1.04 8.85
CA VAL A 182 13.10 0.28 7.75
C VAL A 182 12.09 -0.18 6.67
N TYR A 183 10.78 -0.06 6.91
CA TYR A 183 9.77 -0.63 6.00
C TYR A 183 9.66 0.10 4.65
N LEU A 184 9.89 1.41 4.62
CA LEU A 184 9.69 2.23 3.41
C LEU A 184 10.95 2.35 2.53
N GLU A 185 12.12 1.93 3.00
CA GLU A 185 13.34 1.89 2.18
C GLU A 185 13.25 0.81 1.07
N ASN A 186 12.37 -0.17 1.25
CA ASN A 186 12.13 -1.28 0.32
C ASN A 186 10.92 -1.07 -0.61
N ILE A 187 10.39 0.17 -0.64
CA ILE A 187 9.28 0.64 -1.48
C ILE A 187 9.79 1.71 -2.47
#